data_AF-A0A354ZAM7-F1
#
_entry.id   AF-A0A354ZAM7-F1
#
_cell.length_a   1.000
_cell.length_b   1.000
_cell.length_c   1.000
_cell.angle_alpha   90.00
_cell.angle_beta   90.00
_cell.angle_gamma   90.00
#
_symmetry.space_group_name_H-M   'P 1'
#
loop_
_entity.id
_entity.type
_entity.pdbx_description
1 polymer ?
#
loop_
_entity_poly.entity_id
_entity_poly.type
_entity_poly.pdbx_seq_one_letter_code
_entity_poly.pdbx_strand_id
1 'polypeptide(L)'
;QQIELNMGKNRVGEVLHKGGDVQFFALQSTGGGTVAVLQVQASDSLDTSILILRHGLLELVAPGAVSLSVGQGTLAILYKDGVQLVKGWQP
;
A
#
# COMPACT_ATOMS: atom_id res chain seq x y z
N GLN A 1 -15.43 -1.33 -11.01
CA GLN A 1 -14.28 -1.12 -11.93
C GLN A 1 -13.14 -1.95 -11.38
N GLN A 2 -12.61 -2.87 -12.17
CA GLN A 2 -11.47 -3.71 -11.81
C GLN A 2 -10.20 -2.93 -12.14
N ILE A 3 -9.37 -2.64 -11.13
CA ILE A 3 -8.08 -1.96 -11.33
C ILE A 3 -7.08 -3.04 -11.76
N GLU A 4 -6.77 -3.11 -13.05
CA GLU A 4 -5.66 -3.93 -13.53
C GLU A 4 -4.34 -3.19 -13.28
N LEU A 5 -3.67 -3.55 -12.20
CA LEU A 5 -2.29 -3.09 -11.95
C LEU A 5 -1.38 -3.83 -12.91
N ASN A 6 -0.91 -3.14 -13.95
CA ASN A 6 0.03 -3.69 -14.93
C ASN A 6 1.43 -3.82 -14.28
N MET A 7 1.58 -4.83 -13.42
CA MET A 7 2.79 -5.11 -12.65
C MET A 7 3.75 -5.97 -13.48
N GLY A 8 4.50 -5.34 -14.38
CA GLY A 8 5.61 -6.02 -15.05
C GLY A 8 6.56 -6.66 -14.03
N LYS A 9 6.92 -7.95 -14.22
CA LYS A 9 7.87 -8.80 -13.45
C LYS A 9 8.32 -8.28 -12.08
N ASN A 10 7.40 -7.87 -11.22
CA ASN A 10 7.68 -7.36 -9.88
C ASN A 10 7.14 -8.38 -8.89
N ARG A 11 7.88 -8.64 -7.81
CA ARG A 11 7.56 -9.63 -6.74
C ARG A 11 6.12 -9.49 -6.22
N VAL A 12 5.55 -8.29 -6.28
CA VAL A 12 4.16 -7.97 -5.94
C VAL A 12 3.15 -8.76 -6.79
N GLY A 13 3.37 -8.85 -8.10
CA GLY A 13 2.52 -9.64 -9.00
C GLY A 13 2.54 -11.13 -8.64
N GLU A 14 3.71 -11.66 -8.28
CA GLU A 14 3.88 -13.04 -7.84
C GLU A 14 3.18 -13.32 -6.50
N VAL A 15 3.25 -12.40 -5.54
CA VAL A 15 2.56 -12.52 -4.25
C VAL A 15 1.03 -12.51 -4.42
N LEU A 16 0.51 -11.65 -5.29
CA LEU A 16 -0.93 -11.61 -5.60
C LEU A 16 -1.40 -12.89 -6.30
N HIS A 17 -0.59 -13.47 -7.18
CA HIS A 17 -0.91 -14.74 -7.86
C HIS A 17 -0.87 -15.95 -6.92
N LYS A 18 -0.14 -15.86 -5.80
CA LYS A 18 -0.04 -16.93 -4.78
C LYS A 18 -1.10 -16.80 -3.68
N GLY A 19 -2.11 -15.96 -3.86
CA GLY A 19 -3.21 -15.82 -2.89
C GLY A 19 -2.84 -15.00 -1.66
N GLY A 20 -1.86 -14.09 -1.77
CA GLY A 20 -1.50 -13.15 -0.71
C GLY A 20 -2.67 -12.26 -0.30
N ASP A 21 -2.77 -11.98 1.00
CA ASP A 21 -3.74 -11.05 1.55
C ASP A 21 -3.39 -9.62 1.16
N VAL A 22 -4.41 -8.85 0.76
CA VAL A 22 -4.26 -7.43 0.42
C VAL A 22 -5.15 -6.59 1.31
N GLN A 23 -4.54 -5.69 2.08
CA GLN A 23 -5.23 -4.63 2.80
C GLN A 23 -5.15 -3.34 1.99
N PHE A 24 -6.30 -2.68 1.84
CA PHE A 24 -6.44 -1.46 1.04
C PHE A 24 -6.77 -0.29 1.94
N PHE A 25 -6.07 0.82 1.76
CA PHE A 25 -6.31 2.08 2.44
C PHE A 25 -6.46 3.18 1.40
N ALA A 26 -7.65 3.74 1.25
CA ALA A 26 -7.87 4.93 0.42
C ALA A 26 -7.72 6.17 1.30
N LEU A 27 -6.97 7.15 0.82
CA LEU A 27 -6.85 8.46 1.45
C LEU A 27 -7.72 9.44 0.67
N GLN A 28 -8.52 10.24 1.37
CA GLN A 28 -9.25 11.34 0.74
C GLN A 28 -8.26 12.31 0.09
N SER A 29 -8.67 12.94 -1.01
CA SER A 29 -7.85 13.91 -1.74
C SER A 29 -7.37 15.02 -0.81
N THR A 30 -6.10 14.99 -0.44
CA THR A 30 -5.46 16.09 0.28
C THR A 30 -4.85 17.01 -0.78
N GLY A 31 -5.52 18.12 -1.05
CA GLY A 31 -4.95 19.21 -1.87
C GLY A 31 -4.68 18.88 -3.34
N GLY A 32 -5.38 17.92 -3.94
CA GLY A 32 -5.43 17.77 -5.40
C GLY A 32 -5.23 16.38 -5.97
N GLY A 33 -4.99 15.34 -5.15
CA GLY A 33 -4.86 13.98 -5.67
C GLY A 33 -5.30 12.87 -4.73
N THR A 34 -5.95 11.85 -5.31
CA THR A 34 -6.32 10.62 -4.62
C THR A 34 -5.09 9.75 -4.42
N VAL A 35 -4.79 9.41 -3.17
CA VAL A 35 -3.71 8.49 -2.83
C VAL A 35 -4.32 7.19 -2.29
N ALA A 36 -3.88 6.05 -2.80
CA ALA A 36 -4.22 4.74 -2.27
C ALA A 36 -2.95 4.06 -1.78
N VAL A 37 -3.02 3.43 -0.61
CA VAL A 37 -1.95 2.64 -0.02
C VAL A 37 -2.45 1.20 0.04
N LEU A 38 -1.70 0.27 -0.53
CA LEU A 38 -2.01 -1.16 -0.46
C LEU A 38 -0.91 -1.86 0.31
N GLN A 39 -1.27 -2.62 1.33
CA GLN A 39 -0.39 -3.58 1.94
C GLN A 39 -0.68 -4.95 1.38
N VAL A 40 0.32 -5.53 0.73
CA VAL A 40 0.27 -6.89 0.21
C VAL A 40 1.12 -7.75 1.13
N GLN A 41 0.55 -8.84 1.63
CA GLN A 41 1.24 -9.82 2.47
C GLN A 41 1.13 -11.20 1.82
N ALA A 42 2.25 -11.87 1.62
CA ALA A 42 2.23 -13.25 1.15
C ALA A 42 1.75 -14.18 2.27
N SER A 43 0.76 -15.04 1.98
CA SER A 43 0.08 -15.87 2.98
C SER A 43 1.01 -16.82 3.75
N ASP A 44 2.12 -17.21 3.14
CA ASP A 44 3.09 -18.16 3.69
C ASP A 44 4.38 -17.50 4.22
N SER A 45 4.42 -16.17 4.32
CA SER A 45 5.63 -15.46 4.77
C SER A 45 5.34 -14.14 5.47
N LEU A 46 6.32 -13.65 6.24
CA LEU A 46 6.29 -12.30 6.79
C LEU A 46 6.65 -11.24 5.71
N ASP A 47 6.78 -11.64 4.44
CA ASP A 47 7.06 -10.72 3.35
C ASP A 47 5.83 -9.86 3.09
N THR A 48 5.96 -8.61 3.49
CA THR A 48 5.00 -7.54 3.26
C THR A 48 5.53 -6.59 2.20
N SER A 49 4.65 -5.90 1.49
CA SER A 49 5.00 -4.82 0.60
C SER A 49 3.93 -3.75 0.62
N ILE A 50 4.35 -2.50 0.73
CA ILE A 50 3.46 -1.36 0.59
C ILE A 50 3.55 -0.80 -0.82
N LEU A 51 2.41 -0.60 -1.46
CA LEU A 51 2.27 0.09 -2.74
C LEU A 51 1.58 1.41 -2.49
N ILE A 52 2.16 2.51 -2.98
CA ILE A 52 1.51 3.81 -2.96
C ILE A 52 1.14 4.16 -4.39
N LEU A 53 -0.15 4.43 -4.60
CA LEU A 53 -0.68 4.92 -5.86
C LEU A 53 -1.15 6.34 -5.69
N ARG A 54 -0.86 7.18 -6.67
CA ARG A 54 -1.39 8.53 -6.77
C ARG A 54 -2.12 8.67 -8.09
N HIS A 55 -3.37 9.10 -8.06
CA HIS A 55 -4.26 9.16 -9.23
C HIS A 55 -4.39 7.82 -9.97
N GLY A 56 -4.29 6.69 -9.25
CA GLY A 56 -4.32 5.35 -9.84
C GLY A 56 -3.01 4.90 -10.50
N LEU A 57 -1.96 5.71 -10.45
CA LEU A 57 -0.62 5.36 -10.95
C LEU A 57 0.27 4.90 -9.80
N LEU A 58 1.00 3.80 -10.00
CA LEU A 58 1.98 3.30 -9.03
C LEU A 58 3.15 4.28 -8.91
N GLU A 59 3.29 4.90 -7.75
CA GLU A 59 4.33 5.89 -7.45
C GLU A 59 5.47 5.26 -6.63
N LEU A 60 5.15 4.33 -5.73
CA LEU A 60 6.13 3.68 -4.84
C LEU A 60 5.82 2.20 -4.62
N VAL A 61 6.88 1.40 -4.57
CA VAL A 61 6.88 0.03 -4.04
C VAL A 61 7.89 -0.03 -2.90
N ALA A 62 7.43 -0.45 -1.72
CA ALA A 62 8.25 -0.55 -0.52
C ALA A 62 8.22 -1.98 0.05
N PRO A 63 9.19 -2.83 -0.34
CA PRO A 63 9.31 -4.19 0.18
C PRO A 63 9.68 -4.19 1.66
N GLY A 64 9.05 -5.08 2.43
CA GLY A 64 9.25 -5.22 3.88
C GLY A 64 8.64 -4.09 4.72
N ALA A 65 7.96 -3.13 4.09
CA ALA A 65 7.24 -2.09 4.81
C ALA A 65 5.89 -2.59 5.31
N VAL A 66 5.47 -2.09 6.46
CA VAL A 66 4.18 -2.40 7.08
C VAL A 66 3.40 -1.12 7.35
N SER A 67 2.08 -1.20 7.30
CA SER A 67 1.20 -0.08 7.61
C SER A 67 0.42 -0.32 8.90
N LEU A 68 0.14 0.78 9.60
CA LEU A 68 -0.51 0.84 10.90
C LEU A 68 -1.47 2.02 10.88
N SER A 69 -2.73 1.81 11.25
CA SER A 69 -3.63 2.91 11.55
C SER A 69 -3.22 3.56 12.88
N VAL A 70 -2.96 4.86 12.87
CA VAL A 70 -2.58 5.64 14.06
C VAL A 70 -3.62 6.72 14.31
N GLY A 71 -4.48 6.50 15.30
CA GLY A 71 -5.52 7.45 15.67
C GLY A 71 -6.54 7.70 14.55
N GLN A 72 -7.26 8.82 14.63
CA GLN A 72 -8.25 9.17 13.62
C GLN A 72 -7.58 9.77 12.38
N GLY A 73 -7.61 9.00 11.31
CA GLY A 73 -7.28 9.47 9.97
C GLY A 73 -5.81 9.68 9.67
N THR A 74 -4.92 8.97 10.38
CA THR A 74 -3.51 8.88 10.01
C THR A 74 -3.11 7.42 9.80
N LEU A 75 -2.40 7.15 8.71
CA LEU A 75 -1.75 5.88 8.44
C LEU A 75 -0.23 6.07 8.62
N ALA A 76 0.38 5.27 9.47
CA ALA A 76 1.83 5.18 9.56
C ALA A 76 2.32 4.05 8.66
N ILE A 77 3.32 4.34 7.84
CA ILE A 77 4.05 3.37 7.02
C ILE A 77 5.45 3.25 7.63
N LEU A 78 5.78 2.06 8.11
CA LEU A 78 7.07 1.76 8.72
C LEU A 78 7.95 1.07 7.68
N TYR A 79 9.10 1.68 7.41
CA TYR A 79 10.18 1.13 6.59
C TYR A 79 11.29 0.59 7.50
N LYS A 80 12.28 -0.08 6.90
CA LYS A 80 13.44 -0.59 7.64
C LYS A 80 14.26 0.53 8.31
N ASP A 81 14.27 1.71 7.70
CA ASP A 81 15.14 2.84 8.02
C ASP A 81 14.37 4.10 8.46
N GLY A 82 13.05 4.02 8.58
CA GLY A 82 12.27 5.19 8.96
C GLY A 82 10.76 4.95 9.01
N VAL A 83 10.02 6.02 9.29
CA VAL A 83 8.56 6.02 9.36
C VAL A 83 8.03 7.19 8.56
N GLN A 84 6.99 6.95 7.77
CA GLN A 84 6.23 7.99 7.08
C GLN A 84 4.81 8.03 7.63
N LEU A 85 4.35 9.22 8.00
CA LEU A 85 2.98 9.45 8.43
C LEU A 85 2.19 10.06 7.29
N VAL A 86 1.07 9.42 6.96
CA VAL A 86 0.16 9.88 5.91
C VAL A 86 -1.17 10.25 6.55
N LYS A 87 -1.54 11.53 6.50
CA LYS A 87 -2.78 12.08 7.07
C LYS A 87 -3.89 12.08 6.03
N GLY A 88 -5.14 12.04 6.48
CA GLY A 88 -6.34 12.03 5.61
C GLY A 88 -6.90 10.64 5.33
N TRP A 89 -6.56 9.66 6.16
CA TRP A 89 -7.15 8.32 6.13
C TRP A 89 -8.58 8.33 6.68
N GLN A 90 -9.46 7.49 6.14
CA GLN A 90 -10.74 7.15 6.76
C GLN A 90 -10.95 5.62 6.61
N PRO A 91 -11.39 4.92 7.67
CA PRO A 91 -11.66 3.48 7.64
C PRO A 91 -12.81 3.11 6.71
#